data_AF-A0A958ANQ0-F1
#
_entry.id   AF-A0A958ANQ0-F1
#
_cell.length_a   1.000
_cell.length_b   1.000
_cell.length_c   1.000
_cell.angle_alpha   90.00
_cell.angle_beta   90.00
_cell.angle_gamma   90.00
#
_symmetry.space_group_name_H-M   'P 1'
#
loop_
_entity.id
_entity.type
_entity.pdbx_description
1 polymer ?
#
loop_
_entity_poly.entity_id
_entity_poly.type
_entity_poly.pdbx_seq_one_letter_code
_entity_poly.pdbx_strand_id
1 'polypeptide(L)'
;SGDLLMDFIPQGPVFSVGEVVLTSGIGLSFPRGIPIGRVLERRQRDIDIFQQAVVRPIIDFRQLEVVAIVTNFDPLENVPDVVLEPTEALVPETIEPLLAPTATPAP
;
A
#
# COMPACT_ATOMS: atom_id res chain seq x y z
N SER A 1 -9.95 -12.97 16.72
CA SER A 1 -9.07 -11.92 16.20
C SER A 1 -9.91 -10.68 15.96
N GLY A 2 -9.30 -9.49 15.91
CA GLY A 2 -9.98 -8.21 15.61
C GLY A 2 -9.75 -7.79 14.17
N ASP A 3 -9.65 -8.75 13.25
CA ASP A 3 -9.41 -8.47 11.84
C ASP A 3 -10.66 -7.85 11.22
N LEU A 4 -10.44 -6.94 10.28
CA LEU A 4 -11.48 -6.18 9.57
C LEU A 4 -11.81 -6.88 8.25
N LEU A 5 -13.05 -6.72 7.79
CA LEU A 5 -13.48 -7.17 6.47
C LEU A 5 -13.74 -5.94 5.60
N MET A 6 -13.06 -5.85 4.46
CA MET A 6 -13.34 -4.88 3.41
C MET A 6 -14.14 -5.55 2.31
N ASP A 7 -15.40 -5.13 2.16
CA ASP A 7 -16.38 -5.70 1.23
C ASP A 7 -16.51 -4.89 -0.06
N PHE A 8 -17.24 -5.47 -1.03
CA PHE A 8 -17.65 -4.83 -2.28
C PHE A 8 -16.51 -4.40 -3.20
N ILE A 9 -15.36 -5.09 -3.14
CA ILE A 9 -14.24 -4.79 -4.03
C ILE A 9 -14.56 -5.37 -5.42
N PRO A 10 -14.45 -4.61 -6.52
CA PRO A 10 -14.70 -5.12 -7.87
C PRO A 10 -13.78 -6.30 -8.21
N GLN A 11 -14.27 -7.26 -9.01
CA GLN A 11 -13.48 -8.41 -9.47
C GLN A 11 -12.28 -7.99 -10.35
N GLY A 12 -11.23 -8.81 -10.34
CA GLY A 12 -9.99 -8.59 -11.11
C GLY A 12 -8.81 -8.17 -10.22
N PRO A 13 -7.67 -7.77 -10.82
CA PRO A 13 -6.51 -7.32 -10.06
C PRO A 13 -6.66 -5.85 -9.66
N VAL A 14 -6.86 -5.60 -8.36
CA VAL A 14 -6.98 -4.25 -7.79
C VAL A 14 -6.05 -4.03 -6.59
N PHE A 15 -5.68 -5.09 -5.88
CA PHE A 15 -4.85 -5.03 -4.66
C PHE A 15 -4.16 -6.37 -4.36
N SER A 16 -3.12 -6.32 -3.53
CA SER A 16 -2.28 -7.45 -3.14
C SER A 16 -2.21 -7.65 -1.62
N VAL A 17 -1.92 -8.87 -1.18
CA VAL A 17 -1.61 -9.14 0.23
C VAL A 17 -0.38 -8.31 0.65
N GLY A 18 -0.47 -7.67 1.81
CA GLY A 18 0.57 -6.79 2.35
C GLY A 18 0.37 -5.31 2.08
N GLU A 19 -0.48 -4.94 1.12
CA GLU A 19 -0.80 -3.54 0.82
C GLU A 19 -1.52 -2.85 1.97
N VAL A 20 -1.33 -1.52 2.06
CA VAL A 20 -1.92 -0.68 3.10
C VAL A 20 -3.29 -0.19 2.64
N VAL A 21 -4.27 -0.28 3.53
CA VAL A 21 -5.63 0.22 3.31
C VAL A 21 -5.75 1.61 3.92
N LEU A 22 -6.20 2.58 3.13
CA LEU A 22 -6.40 3.97 3.52
C LEU A 22 -7.86 4.39 3.35
N THR A 23 -8.32 5.40 4.10
CA THR A 23 -9.61 6.06 3.83
C THR A 23 -9.57 6.75 2.46
N SER A 24 -10.58 6.53 1.62
CA SER A 24 -10.64 7.11 0.27
C SER A 24 -11.13 8.57 0.26
N GLY A 25 -11.81 9.03 1.31
CA GLY A 25 -12.51 10.31 1.34
C GLY A 25 -13.81 10.37 0.51
N ILE A 26 -14.22 9.25 -0.11
CA ILE A 26 -15.45 9.19 -0.91
C ILE A 26 -16.67 9.33 0.02
N GLY A 27 -17.65 10.15 -0.40
CA GLY A 27 -18.86 10.42 0.39
C GLY A 27 -18.69 11.49 1.47
N LEU A 28 -17.56 12.22 1.46
CA LEU A 28 -17.27 13.42 2.28
C LEU A 28 -17.41 13.21 3.80
N SER A 29 -17.46 11.95 4.27
CA SER A 29 -17.70 11.60 5.68
C SER A 29 -16.43 11.40 6.48
N PHE A 30 -15.31 11.15 5.78
CA PHE A 30 -13.98 10.96 6.38
C PHE A 30 -12.93 11.70 5.55
N PRO A 31 -11.86 12.22 6.16
CA PRO A 31 -10.71 12.71 5.41
C PRO A 31 -10.06 11.56 4.62
N ARG A 32 -9.43 11.89 3.50
CA ARG A 32 -8.64 10.95 2.69
C ARG A 32 -7.30 10.62 3.37
N GLY A 33 -6.81 9.40 3.19
CA GLY A 33 -5.44 9.02 3.51
C GLY A 33 -5.18 8.55 4.94
N ILE A 34 -6.21 8.34 5.77
CA ILE A 34 -6.03 7.77 7.11
C ILE A 34 -5.74 6.27 7.01
N PRO A 35 -4.63 5.77 7.59
CA PRO A 35 -4.32 4.35 7.61
C PRO A 35 -5.32 3.53 8.44
N ILE A 36 -5.85 2.46 7.85
CA ILE A 36 -6.76 1.52 8.51
C ILE A 36 -6.00 0.25 8.89
N GLY A 37 -5.27 -0.34 7.95
CA GLY A 37 -4.74 -1.69 8.11
C GLY A 37 -3.85 -2.16 6.96
N ARG A 38 -3.46 -3.44 7.03
CA ARG A 38 -2.78 -4.16 5.93
C ARG A 38 -3.58 -5.36 5.50
N VAL A 39 -3.64 -5.61 4.19
CA VAL A 39 -4.33 -6.78 3.63
C VAL A 39 -3.60 -8.06 4.08
N LEU A 40 -4.32 -8.95 4.77
CA LEU A 40 -3.84 -10.27 5.16
C LEU A 40 -4.20 -11.34 4.12
N GLU A 41 -5.42 -11.26 3.58
CA GLU A 41 -5.99 -12.30 2.74
C GLU A 41 -6.91 -11.64 1.71
N ARG A 42 -6.87 -12.14 0.48
CA ARG A 42 -7.83 -11.80 -0.58
C ARG A 42 -8.79 -12.98 -0.77
N ARG A 43 -10.08 -12.72 -0.56
CA ARG A 43 -11.15 -13.70 -0.78
C ARG A 43 -11.84 -13.42 -2.09
N GLN A 44 -11.59 -14.29 -3.06
CA GLN A 44 -12.13 -14.19 -4.41
C GLN A 44 -12.69 -15.55 -4.81
N ARG A 45 -13.93 -15.56 -5.33
CA ARG A 45 -14.54 -16.73 -5.97
C ARG A 45 -15.08 -16.31 -7.33
N ASP A 46 -14.93 -17.19 -8.32
CA ASP A 46 -15.28 -16.90 -9.72
C ASP A 46 -16.77 -16.60 -9.93
N ILE A 47 -17.63 -17.09 -9.04
CA ILE A 47 -19.08 -16.89 -9.09
C ILE A 47 -19.55 -15.59 -8.41
N ASP A 48 -18.67 -14.93 -7.64
CA ASP A 48 -19.05 -13.77 -6.85
C ASP A 48 -18.91 -12.47 -7.68
N ILE A 49 -19.87 -11.56 -7.54
CA ILE A 49 -19.83 -10.25 -8.21
C ILE A 49 -18.72 -9.35 -7.63
N PHE A 50 -18.39 -9.55 -6.34
CA PHE A 50 -17.39 -8.78 -5.61
C PHE A 50 -16.41 -9.72 -4.91
N GLN A 51 -15.19 -9.23 -4.70
CA GLN A 51 -14.19 -9.85 -3.84
C GLN A 51 -14.10 -9.10 -2.51
N GLN A 52 -13.50 -9.75 -1.51
CA GLN A 52 -13.32 -9.20 -0.17
C GLN A 52 -11.84 -9.23 0.22
N ALA A 53 -11.46 -8.35 1.14
CA ALA A 53 -10.15 -8.40 1.78
C ALA A 53 -10.29 -8.57 3.29
N VAL A 54 -9.53 -9.50 3.86
CA VAL A 54 -9.31 -9.55 5.31
C VAL A 54 -8.15 -8.63 5.62
N VAL A 55 -8.36 -7.68 6.53
CA VAL A 55 -7.42 -6.60 6.82
C VAL A 55 -7.05 -6.62 8.29
N ARG A 56 -5.75 -6.64 8.59
CA ARG A 56 -5.25 -6.46 9.95
C ARG A 56 -5.22 -4.97 10.29
N PRO A 57 -5.88 -4.52 11.36
CA PRO A 57 -5.71 -3.15 11.85
C PRO A 57 -4.24 -2.83 12.12
N ILE A 58 -3.79 -1.60 11.83
CA ILE A 58 -2.42 -1.18 12.23
C ILE A 58 -2.35 -0.87 13.73
N ILE A 59 -3.50 -0.62 14.37
CA ILE A 59 -3.63 -0.16 15.75
C ILE A 59 -4.09 -1.32 16.64
N ASP A 60 -3.45 -1.49 17.80
CA ASP A 60 -3.96 -2.36 18.88
C ASP A 60 -4.96 -1.56 19.73
N PHE A 61 -6.26 -1.79 19.49
CA PHE A 61 -7.35 -1.10 20.20
C PHE A 61 -7.37 -1.34 21.73
N ARG A 62 -6.58 -2.29 22.25
CA ARG A 62 -6.51 -2.56 23.69
C ARG A 62 -5.59 -1.58 24.44
N GLN A 63 -4.77 -0.82 23.72
CA GLN A 63 -3.71 0.03 24.29
C GLN A 63 -3.88 1.50 23.89
N LEU A 64 -5.12 1.97 23.75
CA LEU A 64 -5.40 3.36 23.44
C LEU A 64 -5.26 4.24 24.68
N GLU A 65 -4.43 5.29 24.58
CA GLU A 65 -4.27 6.30 25.62
C GLU A 65 -4.81 7.66 25.18
N VAL A 66 -4.49 8.08 23.94
CA VAL A 66 -4.91 9.35 23.36
C VAL A 66 -5.56 9.09 22.00
N VAL A 67 -6.70 9.75 21.76
CA VAL A 67 -7.44 9.68 20.50
C VAL A 67 -7.74 11.08 19.98
N ALA A 68 -7.74 11.23 18.66
CA ALA A 68 -8.07 12.49 17.99
C ALA A 68 -9.43 12.36 17.28
N ILE A 69 -10.26 13.40 17.39
CA ILE A 69 -11.52 13.52 16.64
C ILE A 69 -11.29 14.55 15.55
N VAL A 70 -11.40 14.13 14.29
CA VAL A 70 -11.24 14.99 13.12
C VAL A 70 -12.63 15.37 12.59
N THR A 71 -13.02 16.64 12.72
CA THR A 71 -14.36 17.14 12.35
C THR A 71 -14.35 18.16 11.21
N ASN A 72 -13.25 18.89 11.02
CA ASN A 72 -13.12 19.93 10.00
C ASN A 72 -11.95 19.61 9.08
N PHE A 73 -12.22 18.85 8.02
CA PHE A 73 -11.28 18.53 6.96
C PHE A 73 -11.84 19.03 5.62
N ASP A 74 -10.97 19.42 4.69
CA ASP A 74 -11.41 19.73 3.33
C ASP A 74 -11.60 18.41 2.57
N PRO A 75 -12.84 18.04 2.20
CA PRO A 75 -13.09 16.77 1.56
C PRO A 75 -12.63 16.75 0.08
N LEU A 76 -12.26 17.91 -0.47
CA LEU A 76 -11.70 18.06 -1.81
C LEU A 76 -10.17 18.21 -1.78
N GLU A 77 -9.55 18.14 -0.60
CA GLU A 77 -8.11 18.20 -0.46
C GLU A 77 -7.46 17.03 -1.22
N ASN A 78 -6.62 17.37 -2.20
CA ASN A 78 -5.85 16.39 -2.95
C ASN A 78 -4.60 16.04 -2.16
N VAL A 79 -4.67 14.95 -1.39
CA VAL A 79 -3.50 14.32 -0.78
C VAL A 79 -2.83 13.47 -1.87
N PRO A 80 -1.61 13.83 -2.34
CA PRO A 80 -0.91 13.01 -3.31
C PRO A 80 -0.71 11.61 -2.75
N ASP A 81 -0.83 10.59 -3.61
CA ASP A 81 -0.55 9.22 -3.20
C ASP A 81 0.88 9.16 -2.65
N VAL A 82 1.01 8.73 -1.40
CA VAL A 82 2.32 8.55 -0.77
C VAL A 82 2.97 7.33 -1.45
N VAL A 83 3.70 7.58 -2.53
CA VAL A 83 4.63 6.61 -3.08
C VAL A 83 5.77 6.53 -2.06
N LEU A 84 5.70 5.54 -1.18
CA LEU A 84 6.87 5.10 -0.46
C LEU A 84 7.78 4.50 -1.52
N GLU A 85 8.61 5.34 -2.15
CA GLU A 85 9.80 4.86 -2.83
C GLU A 85 10.44 3.84 -1.88
N PRO A 86 10.61 2.57 -2.28
CA PRO A 86 11.46 1.67 -1.52
C PRO A 86 12.73 2.47 -1.30
N THR A 87 13.08 2.77 -0.04
CA THR A 87 14.40 3.35 0.23
C THR A 87 15.35 2.42 -0.49
N GLU A 88 15.90 2.87 -1.62
CA GLU A 88 16.80 2.10 -2.45
C GLU A 88 17.78 1.49 -1.47
N ALA A 89 17.64 0.18 -1.26
CA ALA A 89 18.55 -0.55 -0.42
C ALA A 89 19.92 -0.17 -0.96
N LEU A 90 20.71 0.52 -0.13
CA LEU A 90 22.07 0.97 -0.41
C LEU A 90 22.73 -0.04 -1.34
N VAL A 91 22.68 0.20 -2.65
CA VAL A 91 23.36 -0.62 -3.62
C VAL A 91 24.79 -0.13 -3.52
N PRO A 92 25.72 -0.89 -2.92
CA PRO A 92 27.11 -0.48 -3.01
C PRO A 92 27.42 -0.49 -4.50
N GLU A 93 27.82 0.66 -5.06
CA GLU A 93 28.22 0.75 -6.46
C GLU A 93 29.14 -0.42 -6.78
N THR A 94 28.66 -1.34 -7.62
CA THR A 94 29.53 -2.37 -8.19
C THR A 94 30.40 -1.63 -9.19
N ILE A 95 31.65 -1.37 -8.81
CA ILE A 95 32.67 -0.81 -9.70
C ILE A 95 32.82 -1.79 -10.87
N GLU A 96 32.28 -1.46 -12.04
CA GLU A 96 32.55 -2.23 -13.25
C GLU A 96 34.04 -2.07 -13.62
N PRO A 97 34.79 -3.16 -13.83
CA PRO A 97 36.17 -3.05 -14.26
C PRO A 97 36.18 -2.51 -15.70
N LEU A 98 36.90 -1.40 -15.88
CA LEU A 98 37.19 -0.78 -17.18
C LEU A 98 37.68 -1.84 -18.18
N LEU A 99 36.86 -2.14 -19.19
CA LEU A 99 37.21 -3.00 -20.32
C LEU A 99 38.47 -2.44 -20.99
N ALA A 100 39.59 -3.16 -20.91
CA ALA A 100 40.77 -2.86 -21.70
C ALA A 100 40.44 -3.04 -23.20
N PRO A 101 40.89 -2.15 -24.10
CA PRO A 101 40.65 -2.33 -25.52
C PRO A 101 41.44 -3.55 -26.02
N THR A 102 40.72 -4.54 -26.53
CA THR A 102 41.25 -5.65 -27.32
C THR A 102 41.99 -5.09 -28.53
N ALA A 103 43.33 -5.11 -28.51
CA ALA A 103 44.12 -4.96 -29.71
C ALA A 103 44.16 -6.32 -30.44
N THR A 104 43.44 -6.39 -31.55
CA THR A 104 43.49 -7.43 -32.57
C THR A 104 44.93 -7.74 -32.99
N PRO A 105 45.38 -9.02 -33.04
CA PRO A 105 46.62 -9.37 -33.70
C PRO A 105 46.34 -9.80 -35.15
N ALA A 106 47.10 -9.27 -36.12
CA ALA A 106 47.45 -9.96 -37.38
C ALA A 106 48.25 -9.03 -38.32
N PRO A 107 49.07 -9.58 -39.24
CA PRO A 107 49.88 -10.80 -39.18
C PRO A 107 51.37 -10.53 -38.96
#